data_AF-A0A0Q8JAC9-F1
#
_entry.id   AF-A0A0Q8JAC9-F1
#
_cell.length_a   1.000
_cell.length_b   1.000
_cell.length_c   1.000
_cell.angle_alpha   90.00
_cell.angle_beta   90.00
_cell.angle_gamma   90.00
#
_symmetry.space_group_name_H-M   'P 1'
#
loop_
_entity.id
_entity.type
_entity.pdbx_description
1 polymer ?
#
loop_
_entity_poly.entity_id
_entity_poly.type
_entity_poly.pdbx_seq_one_letter_code
_entity_poly.pdbx_strand_id
1 'polypeptide(L)' 'MRITRHKTLFAAAFVFATAFASTASASFDWRCDSCMGTYDYCVSQPDASIDACVTEYNICAGRYNCPYMPI' A
#
# COMPACT_ATOMS: atom_id res chain seq x y z
N MET A 1 57.01 14.49 -32.16
CA MET A 1 56.14 15.34 -31.33
C MET A 1 54.70 15.19 -31.81
N ARG A 2 53.87 14.41 -31.09
CA ARG A 2 52.40 14.54 -31.06
C ARG A 2 51.96 14.04 -29.68
N ILE A 3 51.60 15.00 -28.84
CA ILE A 3 51.15 14.80 -27.46
C ILE A 3 49.65 14.54 -27.55
N THR A 4 49.23 13.30 -27.35
CA THR A 4 47.82 12.97 -27.12
C THR A 4 47.60 12.82 -25.62
N ARG A 5 47.41 13.96 -24.96
CA ARG A 5 46.62 14.00 -23.72
C ARG A 5 45.23 13.52 -24.09
N HIS A 6 44.65 12.60 -23.33
CA HIS A 6 43.33 12.75 -22.71
C HIS A 6 42.94 11.43 -22.02
N LYS A 7 43.23 11.41 -20.72
CA LYS A 7 42.36 10.96 -19.64
C LYS A 7 41.69 9.60 -19.87
N THR A 8 42.37 8.56 -19.38
CA THR A 8 41.81 7.51 -18.51
C THR A 8 40.28 7.49 -18.48
N LEU A 9 39.70 6.76 -19.44
CA LEU A 9 38.28 6.43 -19.44
C LEU A 9 38.01 5.65 -18.16
N PHE A 10 37.21 6.28 -17.30
CA PHE A 10 36.80 5.76 -16.02
C PHE A 10 36.08 4.42 -16.20
N ALA A 11 36.74 3.40 -15.64
CA ALA A 11 36.17 2.36 -14.80
C ALA A 11 34.68 2.02 -14.95
N ALA A 12 34.48 0.74 -15.19
CA ALA A 12 33.47 -0.10 -14.54
C ALA A 12 32.01 0.12 -14.96
N ALA A 13 31.65 -0.65 -15.98
CA ALA A 13 30.37 -1.31 -16.03
C ALA A 13 30.02 -1.94 -14.66
N PHE A 14 28.95 -1.48 -14.05
CA PHE A 14 28.12 -2.30 -13.18
C PHE A 14 26.65 -1.96 -13.46
N VAL A 15 26.09 -2.77 -14.35
CA VAL A 15 24.67 -2.86 -14.63
C VAL A 15 24.02 -3.51 -13.41
N PHE A 16 23.53 -2.71 -12.47
CA PHE A 16 22.59 -3.15 -11.44
C PHE A 16 21.27 -2.40 -11.61
N ALA A 17 20.59 -2.68 -12.72
CA ALA A 17 19.25 -2.19 -12.98
C ALA A 17 18.26 -3.35 -13.08
N THR A 18 18.22 -4.24 -12.06
CA THR A 18 17.15 -5.24 -11.91
C THR A 18 17.05 -5.69 -10.46
N ALA A 19 16.40 -4.92 -9.59
CA ALA A 19 15.73 -5.46 -8.39
C ALA A 19 15.13 -4.33 -7.55
N PHE A 20 13.97 -3.81 -7.92
CA PHE A 20 12.89 -3.54 -6.97
C PHE A 20 11.73 -2.88 -7.71
N ALA A 21 10.66 -3.62 -7.98
CA ALA A 21 9.30 -3.10 -8.03
C ALA A 21 8.33 -4.28 -8.12
N SER A 22 8.55 -5.29 -7.27
CA SER A 22 7.50 -6.24 -6.91
C SER A 22 7.02 -5.91 -5.51
N THR A 23 6.72 -4.64 -5.24
CA THR A 23 5.79 -4.31 -4.17
C THR A 23 4.42 -4.64 -4.75
N ALA A 24 3.87 -5.77 -4.31
CA ALA A 24 2.44 -6.03 -4.44
C ALA A 24 1.72 -4.72 -4.08
N SER A 25 1.02 -4.14 -5.05
CA SER A 25 0.15 -3.01 -4.80
C SER A 25 -0.97 -3.52 -3.92
N ALA A 26 -0.76 -3.49 -2.60
CA ALA A 26 -1.85 -3.20 -1.69
C ALA A 26 -2.27 -1.78 -2.09
N SER A 27 -3.14 -1.70 -3.09
CA SER A 27 -3.75 -0.47 -3.55
C SER A 27 -4.34 0.15 -2.29
N PHE A 28 -3.74 1.24 -1.81
CA PHE A 28 -4.32 2.01 -0.73
C PHE A 28 -5.61 2.60 -1.29
N ASP A 29 -6.71 1.87 -1.11
CA ASP A 29 -8.02 2.29 -1.53
C ASP A 29 -8.62 3.11 -0.39
N TRP A 30 -8.64 4.42 -0.59
CA TRP A 30 -9.18 5.39 0.36
C TRP A 30 -10.65 5.12 0.71
N ARG A 31 -11.38 4.34 -0.10
CA ARG A 31 -12.76 3.97 0.17
C ARG A 31 -12.82 2.85 1.20
N CYS A 32 -11.89 1.89 1.15
CA CYS A 32 -11.72 0.89 2.19
C CYS A 32 -11.29 1.52 3.53
N ASP A 33 -10.43 2.54 3.49
CA ASP A 33 -10.02 3.30 4.68
C ASP A 33 -11.21 4.05 5.32
N SER A 34 -12.09 4.64 4.49
CA SER A 34 -13.32 5.26 4.96
C SER A 34 -14.26 4.25 5.66
N CYS A 35 -14.31 3.00 5.20
CA CYS A 35 -15.07 1.95 5.86
C CYS A 35 -14.45 1.59 7.23
N MET A 36 -13.11 1.49 7.30
CA MET A 36 -12.37 1.30 8.55
C MET A 36 -12.66 2.41 9.57
N GLY A 37 -12.76 3.67 9.14
CA GLY A 37 -13.14 4.78 10.03
C GLY A 37 -14.54 4.63 10.63
N THR A 38 -15.47 4.01 9.89
CA THR A 38 -16.84 3.74 10.40
C THR A 38 -16.82 2.63 11.45
N TYR A 39 -16.00 1.60 11.23
CA TYR A 39 -15.76 0.54 12.19
C TYR A 39 -15.12 1.07 13.48
N ASP A 40 -14.05 1.87 13.37
CA ASP A 40 -13.34 2.45 14.51
C ASP A 40 -14.25 3.36 15.35
N TYR A 41 -15.06 4.19 14.67
CA TYR A 41 -16.08 5.00 15.32
C TYR A 41 -17.13 4.15 16.06
N CYS A 42 -17.55 3.04 15.45
CA CYS A 42 -18.52 2.12 16.05
C CYS A 42 -17.93 1.48 17.31
N VAL A 43 -16.74 0.89 17.24
CA VAL A 43 -16.07 0.25 18.40
C VAL A 43 -15.75 1.26 19.50
N SER A 44 -15.56 2.53 19.16
CA SER A 44 -15.34 3.61 20.13
C SER A 44 -16.59 3.95 20.96
N GLN A 45 -17.79 3.48 20.58
CA GLN A 45 -19.00 3.72 21.36
C GLN A 45 -19.14 2.71 22.51
N PRO A 46 -19.56 3.16 23.71
CA PRO A 46 -19.63 2.32 24.91
C PRO A 46 -20.71 1.23 24.84
N ASP A 47 -21.68 1.35 23.93
CA ASP A 47 -22.79 0.38 23.74
C ASP A 47 -22.67 -0.38 22.40
N ALA A 48 -21.52 -0.28 21.73
CA ALA A 48 -21.36 -0.87 20.42
C ALA A 48 -21.19 -2.39 20.48
N SER A 49 -22.03 -3.10 19.74
CA SER A 49 -21.86 -4.52 19.48
C SER A 49 -20.86 -4.71 18.34
N ILE A 50 -19.74 -5.38 18.62
CA ILE A 50 -18.69 -5.66 17.62
C ILE A 50 -19.29 -6.33 16.37
N ASP A 51 -20.23 -7.26 16.55
CA ASP A 51 -20.95 -7.93 15.46
C ASP A 51 -21.69 -6.93 14.53
N ALA A 52 -22.35 -5.93 15.11
CA ALA A 52 -23.02 -4.88 14.35
C ALA A 52 -21.99 -3.97 13.64
N CYS A 53 -20.87 -3.64 14.31
CA CYS A 53 -19.80 -2.84 13.71
C CYS A 53 -19.13 -3.55 12.52
N VAL A 54 -18.86 -4.86 12.66
CA VAL A 54 -18.30 -5.68 11.59
C VAL A 54 -19.30 -5.82 10.44
N THR A 55 -20.60 -5.94 10.72
CA THR A 55 -21.65 -5.97 9.71
C THR A 55 -21.69 -4.67 8.89
N GLU A 56 -21.71 -3.52 9.55
CA GLU A 56 -21.70 -2.20 8.90
C GLU A 56 -20.42 -2.00 8.06
N TYR A 57 -19.28 -2.42 8.60
CA TYR A 57 -18.01 -2.44 7.87
C TYR A 57 -18.11 -3.31 6.61
N ASN A 58 -18.62 -4.53 6.71
CA ASN A 58 -18.73 -5.47 5.61
C ASN A 58 -19.69 -4.99 4.51
N ILE A 59 -20.77 -4.29 4.88
CA ILE A 59 -21.67 -3.63 3.91
C ILE A 59 -20.91 -2.56 3.12
N CYS A 60 -20.10 -1.74 3.80
CA CYS A 60 -19.26 -0.73 3.17
C CYS A 60 -18.16 -1.36 2.30
N ALA A 61 -17.47 -2.37 2.82
CA ALA A 61 -16.42 -3.12 2.13
C ALA A 61 -16.93 -3.78 0.85
N GLY A 62 -18.15 -4.36 0.88
CA GLY A 62 -18.77 -4.99 -0.28
C GLY A 62 -19.06 -4.02 -1.43
N ARG A 63 -19.36 -2.75 -1.14
CA ARG A 63 -19.57 -1.72 -2.18
C ARG A 63 -18.30 -1.35 -2.93
N TYR A 64 -17.15 -1.47 -2.27
CA TYR A 64 -15.86 -1.05 -2.80
C TYR A 64 -14.91 -2.21 -3.10
N ASN A 65 -15.38 -3.46 -2.98
CA ASN A 65 -14.59 -4.67 -3.17
C ASN A 65 -13.37 -4.75 -2.22
N CYS A 66 -13.56 -4.25 -1.00
CA CYS A 66 -12.55 -4.29 0.07
C CYS A 66 -12.54 -5.67 0.76
N PRO A 67 -11.44 -6.03 1.46
CA PRO A 67 -11.40 -7.22 2.29
C PRO A 67 -12.48 -7.14 3.39
N TYR A 68 -13.22 -8.24 3.57
CA TYR A 68 -14.19 -8.37 4.64
C TYR A 68 -13.49 -8.65 5.98
N MET A 69 -14.06 -8.12 7.06
CA MET A 69 -13.62 -8.41 8.41
C MET A 69 -14.38 -9.64 8.93
N PRO A 70 -13.70 -10.65 9.48
CA PRO A 70 -14.37 -11.77 10.14
C PRO A 70 -15.06 -11.31 11.43
N ILE A 71 -16.27 -11.82 11.64
CA ILE A 71 -17.05 -11.73 12.89
C ILE A 71 -16.54 -12.74 13.92
#